data_AF-A0A923V7V0-F1
#
_entry.id   AF-A0A923V7V0-F1
#
_cell.length_a   1.000
_cell.length_b   1.000
_cell.length_c   1.000
_cell.angle_alpha   90.00
_cell.angle_beta   90.00
_cell.angle_gamma   90.00
#
_symmetry.space_group_name_H-M   'P 1'
#
loop_
_entity.id
_entity.type
_entity.pdbx_description
1 polymer ?
#
loop_
_entity_poly.entity_id
_entity_poly.type
_entity_poly.pdbx_seq_one_letter_code
_entity_poly.pdbx_strand_id
1 'polypeptide(L)'
;MTNWFLLISVIVTSLTFTSCSYFSETHEVQPMTERDYAYEKGKAFFDAQEYEKSLPFFLKISRQPPGLKDNHYENSLWNLSVAFEKLGSPEKALLTLQELKKVNRGTISLFKIQLAEMKNHFRVLNDYQAYEVRKEIDATQPLVRYNKQEIYEGLAATTMLNYDYLVLEELEFVAETQKYFVYVMESNQEPVNSQATDLLISIGDRTYELLNKDALNRDFRRKVAESLLDFLRRFDRYKIDDLNLNLKTVSKFSVYSEKKQKLITEWLHQ
;
A
#
# COMPACT_ATOMS: atom_id res chain seq x y z
N MET A 1 44.32 -40.36 64.63
CA MET A 1 43.09 -40.93 65.24
C MET A 1 42.34 -39.77 65.88
N THR A 2 41.04 -39.64 65.57
CA THR A 2 39.97 -38.94 66.34
C THR A 2 40.16 -37.44 66.66
N ASN A 3 39.17 -36.55 66.67
CA ASN A 3 37.82 -36.41 66.13
C ASN A 3 37.41 -34.98 66.60
N TRP A 4 36.49 -34.34 65.88
CA TRP A 4 35.43 -33.46 66.42
C TRP A 4 35.61 -31.94 66.65
N PHE A 5 34.73 -31.22 65.92
CA PHE A 5 33.76 -30.18 66.31
C PHE A 5 34.17 -28.76 66.79
N LEU A 6 33.88 -27.79 65.90
CA LEU A 6 32.89 -26.69 66.07
C LEU A 6 33.04 -25.68 67.22
N LEU A 7 33.32 -24.41 66.87
CA LEU A 7 32.64 -23.23 67.42
C LEU A 7 33.06 -21.97 66.65
N ILE A 8 32.21 -21.43 65.79
CA ILE A 8 32.31 -20.01 65.38
C ILE A 8 30.95 -19.36 65.59
N SER A 9 31.01 -18.31 66.38
CA SER A 9 29.92 -17.53 66.96
C SER A 9 29.15 -16.70 65.94
N VAL A 10 27.85 -16.62 66.22
CA VAL A 10 26.85 -15.67 65.74
C VAL A 10 27.37 -14.23 65.75
N ILE A 11 27.25 -13.54 64.62
CA ILE A 11 27.09 -12.07 64.58
C ILE A 11 25.90 -11.78 63.67
N VAL A 12 24.78 -11.39 64.31
CA VAL A 12 23.60 -10.84 63.66
C VAL A 12 23.87 -9.36 63.41
N THR A 13 24.12 -8.99 62.16
CA THR A 13 24.01 -7.60 61.71
C THR A 13 22.75 -7.44 60.90
N SER A 14 21.80 -6.73 61.50
CA SER A 14 20.55 -6.23 60.95
C SER A 14 20.78 -5.38 59.69
N LEU A 15 20.44 -5.95 58.54
CA LEU A 15 20.28 -5.22 57.28
C LEU A 15 18.87 -4.61 57.24
N THR A 16 18.82 -3.29 57.38
CA THR A 16 17.66 -2.45 57.10
C THR A 16 17.33 -2.52 55.61
N PHE A 17 16.17 -3.10 55.28
CA PHE A 17 15.58 -3.02 53.94
C PHE A 17 15.08 -1.59 53.68
N THR A 18 15.86 -0.81 52.95
CA THR A 18 15.39 0.41 52.27
C THR A 18 14.57 0.02 51.05
N SER A 19 13.24 0.03 51.23
CA SER A 19 12.20 0.45 50.27
C SER A 19 12.56 0.43 48.77
N CYS A 20 12.26 -0.68 48.09
CA CYS A 20 11.89 -0.66 46.68
C CYS A 20 10.40 -0.29 46.57
N SER A 21 10.08 1.00 46.59
CA SER A 21 8.79 1.51 46.12
C SER A 21 9.02 2.29 44.83
N TYR A 22 9.26 1.55 43.75
CA TYR A 22 9.35 2.11 42.40
C TYR A 22 8.24 1.47 41.56
N PHE A 23 7.20 2.28 41.29
CA PHE A 23 6.23 2.17 40.19
C PHE A 23 5.70 0.77 39.84
N SER A 24 4.56 0.39 40.43
CA SER A 24 3.57 -0.40 39.70
C SER A 24 2.43 0.53 39.27
N GLU A 25 2.63 1.26 38.18
CA GLU A 25 1.47 1.66 37.38
C GLU A 25 0.90 0.37 36.81
N THR A 26 -0.06 -0.22 37.51
CA THR A 26 -0.90 -1.28 36.97
C THR A 26 -1.68 -0.66 35.82
N HIS A 27 -1.13 -0.71 34.60
CA HIS A 27 -1.94 -0.55 33.41
C HIS A 27 -2.98 -1.66 33.47
N GLU A 28 -4.23 -1.31 33.75
CA GLU A 28 -5.36 -2.22 33.55
C GLU A 28 -5.32 -2.65 32.09
N VAL A 29 -4.78 -3.84 31.83
CA VAL A 29 -4.85 -4.46 30.51
C VAL A 29 -6.32 -4.74 30.29
N GLN A 30 -6.99 -3.87 29.52
CA GLN A 30 -8.35 -4.14 29.10
C GLN A 30 -8.34 -5.51 28.39
N PRO A 31 -9.20 -6.45 28.81
CA PRO A 31 -9.24 -7.75 28.17
C PRO A 31 -9.62 -7.57 26.70
N MET A 32 -8.76 -8.09 25.82
CA MET A 32 -8.95 -8.06 24.38
C MET A 32 -10.32 -8.65 24.02
N THR A 33 -11.14 -7.91 23.28
CA THR A 33 -12.45 -8.42 22.87
C THR A 33 -12.28 -9.51 21.81
N GLU A 34 -13.31 -10.34 21.60
CA GLU A 34 -13.31 -11.31 20.51
C GLU A 34 -13.11 -10.65 19.13
N ARG A 35 -13.61 -9.41 18.98
CA ARG A 35 -13.47 -8.60 17.77
C ARG A 35 -12.02 -8.17 17.56
N ASP A 36 -11.35 -7.68 18.60
CA ASP A 36 -9.95 -7.29 18.54
C ASP A 36 -9.08 -8.51 18.22
N TYR A 37 -9.34 -9.64 18.88
CA TYR A 37 -8.59 -10.88 18.63
C TYR A 37 -8.76 -11.36 17.18
N ALA A 38 -10.00 -11.31 16.65
CA ALA A 38 -10.24 -11.61 15.25
C ALA A 38 -9.47 -10.66 14.33
N TYR A 39 -9.43 -9.36 14.65
CA TYR A 39 -8.75 -8.36 13.82
C TYR A 39 -7.25 -8.62 13.79
N GLU A 40 -6.61 -8.74 14.95
CA GLU A 40 -5.16 -8.97 15.03
C GLU A 40 -4.75 -10.28 14.38
N LYS A 41 -5.55 -11.35 14.54
CA LYS A 41 -5.27 -12.62 13.88
C LYS A 41 -5.42 -12.53 12.35
N GLY A 42 -6.46 -11.86 11.88
CA GLY A 42 -6.65 -11.59 10.45
C GLY A 42 -5.51 -10.75 9.87
N LYS A 43 -5.11 -9.71 10.60
CA LYS A 43 -3.99 -8.83 10.24
C LYS A 43 -2.67 -9.59 10.20
N ALA A 44 -2.40 -10.46 11.17
CA ALA A 44 -1.19 -11.29 11.17
C ALA A 44 -1.10 -12.20 9.93
N PHE A 45 -2.20 -12.85 9.55
CA PHE A 45 -2.26 -13.63 8.30
C PHE A 45 -2.09 -12.74 7.06
N PHE A 46 -2.70 -11.56 7.06
CA PHE A 46 -2.60 -10.61 5.95
C PHE A 46 -1.17 -10.08 5.76
N ASP A 47 -0.50 -9.70 6.84
CA ASP A 47 0.89 -9.23 6.85
C ASP A 47 1.85 -10.35 6.42
N ALA A 48 1.52 -11.60 6.74
CA ALA A 48 2.21 -12.80 6.25
C ALA A 48 1.86 -13.17 4.80
N GLN A 49 1.05 -12.36 4.11
CA GLN A 49 0.56 -12.60 2.73
C GLN A 49 -0.26 -13.90 2.57
N GLU A 50 -0.78 -14.46 3.67
CA GLU A 50 -1.69 -15.61 3.66
C GLU A 50 -3.13 -15.12 3.49
N TYR A 51 -3.42 -14.50 2.34
CA TYR A 51 -4.67 -13.77 2.09
C TYR A 51 -5.90 -14.64 2.31
N GLU A 52 -5.91 -15.88 1.82
CA GLU A 52 -7.02 -16.82 2.00
C GLU A 52 -7.31 -17.11 3.48
N LYS A 53 -6.26 -17.22 4.30
CA LYS A 53 -6.40 -17.45 5.74
C LYS A 53 -6.85 -16.20 6.49
N SER A 54 -6.55 -15.01 5.98
CA SER A 54 -6.99 -13.74 6.56
C SER A 54 -8.49 -13.46 6.36
N LEU A 55 -9.06 -13.86 5.22
CA LEU A 55 -10.45 -13.61 4.83
C LEU A 55 -11.49 -13.94 5.93
N PRO A 56 -11.52 -15.14 6.52
CA PRO A 56 -12.55 -15.50 7.50
C PRO A 56 -12.56 -14.57 8.73
N PHE A 57 -11.40 -14.01 9.11
CA PHE A 57 -11.29 -13.11 10.25
C PHE A 57 -11.89 -11.74 9.94
N PHE A 58 -11.52 -11.14 8.82
CA PHE A 58 -12.08 -9.84 8.43
C PHE A 58 -13.56 -9.94 8.06
N LEU A 59 -14.01 -11.04 7.42
CA LEU A 59 -15.42 -11.29 7.16
C LEU A 59 -16.25 -11.42 8.44
N LYS A 60 -15.67 -11.98 9.50
CA LYS A 60 -16.34 -12.08 10.81
C LYS A 60 -16.60 -10.68 11.38
N ILE A 61 -15.61 -9.79 11.28
CA ILE A 61 -15.72 -8.40 11.75
C ILE A 61 -16.73 -7.62 10.90
N SER A 62 -16.69 -7.79 9.57
CA SER A 62 -17.56 -7.07 8.63
C SER A 62 -19.03 -7.50 8.69
N ARG A 63 -19.35 -8.65 9.31
CA ARG A 63 -20.74 -9.12 9.54
C ARG A 63 -21.38 -8.56 10.80
N GLN A 64 -20.58 -7.99 11.69
CA GLN A 64 -21.07 -7.40 12.92
C GLN A 64 -21.34 -5.90 12.68
N PRO A 65 -22.47 -5.35 13.15
CA PRO A 65 -22.76 -3.92 13.00
C PRO A 65 -21.59 -3.07 13.52
N PRO A 66 -21.16 -2.04 12.79
CA PRO A 66 -20.06 -1.19 13.25
C PRO A 66 -20.49 -0.44 14.51
N GLY A 67 -19.65 -0.46 15.53
CA GLY A 67 -19.80 0.41 16.69
C GLY A 67 -19.66 1.90 16.35
N LEU A 68 -19.89 2.76 17.35
CA LEU A 68 -19.53 4.18 17.26
C LEU A 68 -17.99 4.29 17.20
N LYS A 69 -17.45 4.55 16.01
CA LYS A 69 -16.01 4.68 15.67
C LYS A 69 -15.26 3.35 15.74
N ASP A 70 -15.66 2.45 14.87
CA ASP A 70 -15.09 1.10 14.79
C ASP A 70 -13.99 1.05 13.73
N ASN A 71 -12.77 1.46 14.12
CA ASN A 71 -11.61 1.44 13.21
C ASN A 71 -11.31 0.00 12.73
N HIS A 72 -11.60 -1.02 13.53
CA HIS A 72 -11.44 -2.42 13.13
C HIS A 72 -12.38 -2.79 11.98
N TYR A 73 -13.60 -2.26 11.95
CA TYR A 73 -14.52 -2.44 10.82
C TYR A 73 -13.97 -1.86 9.52
N GLU A 74 -13.58 -0.58 9.53
CA GLU A 74 -13.07 0.10 8.34
C GLU A 74 -11.77 -0.53 7.84
N ASN A 75 -10.83 -0.84 8.74
CA ASN A 75 -9.60 -1.55 8.38
C ASN A 75 -9.87 -2.97 7.88
N SER A 76 -10.86 -3.68 8.42
CA SER A 76 -11.23 -5.02 7.94
C SER A 76 -11.79 -4.96 6.52
N LEU A 77 -12.62 -3.98 6.20
CA LEU A 77 -13.10 -3.78 4.82
C LEU A 77 -11.94 -3.43 3.88
N TRP A 78 -11.03 -2.54 4.29
CA TRP A 78 -9.84 -2.25 3.49
C TRP A 78 -9.01 -3.50 3.23
N ASN A 79 -8.68 -4.27 4.27
CA ASN A 79 -7.89 -5.49 4.14
C ASN A 79 -8.62 -6.57 3.34
N LEU A 80 -9.95 -6.68 3.45
CA LEU A 80 -10.75 -7.55 2.59
C LEU A 80 -10.63 -7.14 1.12
N SER A 81 -10.73 -5.85 0.79
CA SER A 81 -10.60 -5.42 -0.60
C SER A 81 -9.23 -5.76 -1.17
N VAL A 82 -8.16 -5.57 -0.39
CA VAL A 82 -6.80 -5.92 -0.82
C VAL A 82 -6.63 -7.44 -0.92
N ALA A 83 -7.16 -8.21 0.03
CA ALA A 83 -7.10 -9.67 -0.03
C ALA A 83 -7.84 -10.20 -1.27
N PHE A 84 -9.06 -9.74 -1.55
CA PHE A 84 -9.78 -10.11 -2.77
C PHE A 84 -9.05 -9.69 -4.04
N GLU A 85 -8.42 -8.52 -4.04
CA GLU A 85 -7.58 -8.06 -5.15
C GLU A 85 -6.40 -9.02 -5.41
N LYS A 86 -5.71 -9.46 -4.35
CA LYS A 86 -4.56 -10.38 -4.44
C LYS A 86 -4.96 -11.80 -4.84
N LEU A 87 -6.18 -12.19 -4.52
CA LEU A 87 -6.78 -13.48 -4.89
C LEU A 87 -7.49 -13.46 -6.26
N GLY A 88 -7.28 -12.40 -7.07
CA GLY A 88 -7.84 -12.32 -8.41
C GLY A 88 -9.37 -12.20 -8.45
N SER A 89 -10.00 -11.64 -7.41
CA SER A 89 -11.45 -11.41 -7.31
C SER A 89 -11.78 -9.91 -7.25
N PRO A 90 -11.48 -9.12 -8.32
CA PRO A 90 -11.67 -7.67 -8.31
C PRO A 90 -13.12 -7.23 -8.11
N GLU A 91 -14.12 -8.03 -8.50
CA GLU A 91 -15.54 -7.75 -8.27
C GLU A 91 -15.87 -7.74 -6.77
N LYS A 92 -15.32 -8.70 -6.01
CA LYS A 92 -15.47 -8.75 -4.56
C LYS A 92 -14.73 -7.59 -3.88
N ALA A 93 -13.58 -7.20 -4.43
CA ALA A 93 -12.86 -6.02 -3.97
C ALA A 93 -13.70 -4.75 -4.16
N LEU A 94 -14.33 -4.57 -5.33
CA LEU A 94 -15.23 -3.44 -5.61
C LEU A 94 -16.42 -3.40 -4.65
N LEU A 95 -17.11 -4.51 -4.42
CA LEU A 95 -18.23 -4.57 -3.46
C LEU A 95 -17.79 -4.16 -2.05
N THR A 96 -16.60 -4.61 -1.64
CA THR A 96 -16.02 -4.28 -0.34
C THR A 96 -15.65 -2.79 -0.25
N LEU A 97 -15.06 -2.23 -1.31
CA LEU A 97 -14.70 -0.81 -1.39
C LEU A 97 -15.93 0.10 -1.38
N GLN A 98 -17.02 -0.31 -2.05
CA GLN A 98 -18.28 0.43 -2.03
C GLN A 98 -18.89 0.48 -0.63
N GLU A 99 -18.83 -0.63 0.12
CA GLU A 99 -19.25 -0.66 1.52
C GLU A 99 -18.34 0.23 2.38
N LEU A 100 -17.02 0.12 2.21
CA LEU A 100 -16.06 0.96 2.91
C LEU A 100 -16.33 2.44 2.64
N LYS A 101 -16.55 2.86 1.38
CA LYS A 101 -16.84 4.25 1.00
C LYS A 101 -18.10 4.78 1.69
N LYS A 102 -19.13 3.96 1.89
CA LYS A 102 -20.38 4.33 2.59
C LYS A 102 -20.19 4.53 4.09
N VAL A 103 -19.39 3.67 4.71
CA VAL A 103 -19.22 3.65 6.18
C VAL A 103 -17.98 4.39 6.68
N ASN A 104 -17.08 4.80 5.78
CA ASN A 104 -15.80 5.43 6.10
C ASN A 104 -15.99 6.71 6.93
N ARG A 105 -15.44 6.72 8.15
CA ARG A 105 -15.44 7.89 9.04
C ARG A 105 -14.08 8.57 9.11
N GLY A 106 -13.18 8.23 8.17
CA GLY A 106 -11.87 8.84 8.02
C GLY A 106 -10.72 7.95 8.49
N THR A 107 -10.96 6.68 8.86
CA THR A 107 -9.86 5.74 9.19
C THR A 107 -9.00 5.47 7.96
N ILE A 108 -9.65 5.34 6.80
CA ILE A 108 -8.99 5.18 5.51
C ILE A 108 -9.25 6.44 4.69
N SER A 109 -8.20 7.03 4.10
CA SER A 109 -8.38 8.24 3.29
C SER A 109 -9.28 7.95 2.09
N LEU A 110 -10.21 8.87 1.80
CA LEU A 110 -11.13 8.75 0.66
C LEU A 110 -10.35 8.62 -0.65
N PHE A 111 -9.26 9.36 -0.80
CA PHE A 111 -8.34 9.25 -1.93
C PHE A 111 -7.84 7.81 -2.14
N LYS A 112 -7.36 7.15 -1.08
CA LYS A 112 -6.88 5.77 -1.15
C LYS A 112 -7.99 4.77 -1.52
N ILE A 113 -9.21 4.96 -0.99
CA ILE A 113 -10.37 4.13 -1.35
C ILE A 113 -10.69 4.29 -2.84
N GLN A 114 -10.78 5.52 -3.33
CA GLN A 114 -11.13 5.79 -4.72
C GLN A 114 -10.04 5.32 -5.70
N LEU A 115 -8.76 5.41 -5.33
CA LEU A 115 -7.68 4.81 -6.12
C LEU A 115 -7.84 3.29 -6.26
N ALA A 116 -8.16 2.60 -5.16
CA ALA A 116 -8.40 1.16 -5.19
C ALA A 116 -9.66 0.81 -6.02
N GLU A 117 -10.70 1.63 -5.95
CA GLU A 117 -11.94 1.49 -6.72
C GLU A 117 -11.66 1.64 -8.23
N MET A 118 -10.94 2.70 -8.62
CA MET A 118 -10.51 2.94 -9.99
C MET A 118 -9.68 1.78 -10.55
N LYS A 119 -8.68 1.31 -9.78
CA LYS A 119 -7.86 0.15 -10.16
C LYS A 119 -8.70 -1.09 -10.43
N ASN A 120 -9.61 -1.42 -9.52
CA ASN A 120 -10.41 -2.62 -9.67
C ASN A 120 -11.45 -2.50 -10.78
N HIS A 121 -11.91 -1.28 -11.14
CA HIS A 121 -12.71 -1.06 -12.34
C HIS A 121 -11.95 -1.35 -13.64
N PHE A 122 -10.69 -0.92 -13.76
CA PHE A 122 -9.84 -1.32 -14.90
C PHE A 122 -9.67 -2.84 -14.97
N ARG A 123 -9.42 -3.49 -13.82
CA ARG A 123 -9.24 -4.96 -13.76
C ARG A 123 -10.47 -5.77 -14.18
N VAL A 124 -11.67 -5.21 -14.09
CA VAL A 124 -12.91 -5.82 -14.62
C VAL A 124 -13.30 -5.29 -15.99
N LEU A 125 -12.38 -4.62 -16.69
CA LEU A 125 -12.57 -4.04 -18.03
C LEU A 125 -13.75 -3.06 -18.09
N ASN A 126 -13.97 -2.31 -17.01
CA ASN A 126 -15.01 -1.29 -16.92
C ASN A 126 -14.39 0.12 -16.90
N ASP A 127 -13.80 0.48 -18.04
CA ASP A 127 -13.11 1.76 -18.24
C ASP A 127 -14.02 2.96 -17.95
N TYR A 128 -15.30 2.86 -18.31
CA TYR A 128 -16.28 3.91 -18.03
C TYR A 128 -16.34 4.24 -16.55
N GLN A 129 -16.54 3.23 -15.69
CA GLN A 129 -16.57 3.45 -14.24
C GLN A 129 -15.22 3.86 -13.68
N ALA A 130 -14.11 3.33 -14.21
CA ALA A 130 -12.77 3.78 -13.81
C ALA A 130 -12.59 5.28 -14.05
N TYR A 131 -13.01 5.79 -15.22
CA TYR A 131 -12.93 7.21 -15.54
C TYR A 131 -13.91 8.08 -14.75
N GLU A 132 -15.09 7.58 -14.39
CA GLU A 132 -15.99 8.29 -13.48
C GLU A 132 -15.35 8.43 -12.09
N VAL A 133 -14.78 7.36 -11.54
CA VAL A 133 -14.04 7.44 -10.26
C VAL A 133 -12.86 8.41 -10.35
N ARG A 134 -12.11 8.41 -11.46
CA ARG A 134 -11.04 9.40 -11.71
C ARG A 134 -11.55 10.84 -11.61
N LYS A 135 -12.69 11.14 -12.24
CA LYS A 135 -13.31 12.47 -12.18
C LYS A 135 -13.72 12.82 -10.74
N GLU A 136 -14.26 11.86 -9.99
CA GLU A 136 -14.57 12.06 -8.58
C GLU A 136 -13.31 12.39 -7.77
N ILE A 137 -12.21 11.67 -7.97
CA ILE A 137 -10.93 11.94 -7.30
C ILE A 137 -10.52 13.38 -7.60
N ASP A 138 -10.50 13.79 -8.87
CA ASP A 138 -10.12 15.15 -9.26
C ASP A 138 -11.01 16.23 -8.66
N ALA A 139 -12.31 15.98 -8.59
CA ALA A 139 -13.27 16.90 -7.97
C ALA A 139 -13.02 17.09 -6.46
N THR A 140 -12.38 16.12 -5.77
CA THR A 140 -11.98 16.30 -4.36
C THR A 140 -10.75 17.18 -4.15
N GLN A 141 -10.09 17.61 -5.24
CA GLN A 141 -8.86 18.42 -5.22
C GLN A 141 -7.79 17.82 -4.29
N PRO A 142 -7.34 16.56 -4.54
CA PRO A 142 -6.51 15.83 -3.59
C PRO A 142 -5.17 16.52 -3.32
N LEU A 143 -4.64 17.24 -4.31
CA LEU A 143 -3.38 18.00 -4.21
C LEU A 143 -3.45 19.18 -3.23
N VAL A 144 -4.65 19.65 -2.90
CA VAL A 144 -4.92 20.70 -1.92
C VAL A 144 -5.31 20.08 -0.58
N ARG A 145 -6.10 19.01 -0.61
CA ARG A 145 -6.72 18.39 0.56
C ARG A 145 -5.77 17.52 1.37
N TYR A 146 -4.84 16.83 0.72
CA TYR A 146 -3.95 15.86 1.33
C TYR A 146 -2.51 16.35 1.26
N ASN A 147 -1.74 16.04 2.28
CA ASN A 147 -0.31 16.26 2.20
C ASN A 147 0.36 15.20 1.29
N LYS A 148 1.61 15.45 0.88
CA LYS A 148 2.32 14.58 -0.06
C LYS A 148 2.59 13.17 0.48
N GLN A 149 2.75 13.02 1.80
CA GLN A 149 2.88 11.71 2.44
C GLN A 149 1.58 10.91 2.31
N GLU A 150 0.43 11.51 2.61
CA GLU A 150 -0.88 10.86 2.48
C GLU A 150 -1.19 10.44 1.04
N ILE A 151 -0.83 11.30 0.07
CA ILE A 151 -0.95 10.97 -1.36
C ILE A 151 -0.05 9.78 -1.71
N TYR A 152 1.22 9.83 -1.30
CA TYR A 152 2.17 8.74 -1.55
C TYR A 152 1.70 7.41 -0.93
N GLU A 153 1.22 7.41 0.31
CA GLU A 153 0.70 6.22 0.97
C GLU A 153 -0.51 5.62 0.23
N GLY A 154 -1.39 6.47 -0.31
CA GLY A 154 -2.50 6.04 -1.17
C GLY A 154 -2.01 5.40 -2.47
N LEU A 155 -1.06 6.04 -3.15
CA LEU A 155 -0.45 5.53 -4.39
C LEU A 155 0.29 4.23 -4.14
N ALA A 156 1.18 4.16 -3.15
CA ALA A 156 1.97 2.98 -2.81
C ALA A 156 1.08 1.79 -2.43
N ALA A 157 0.01 2.02 -1.66
CA ALA A 157 -0.91 0.96 -1.27
C ALA A 157 -1.71 0.38 -2.44
N THR A 158 -1.94 1.15 -3.51
CA THR A 158 -2.78 0.74 -4.65
C THR A 158 -1.96 0.31 -5.87
N THR A 159 -0.70 0.73 -5.97
CA THR A 159 0.21 0.35 -7.06
C THR A 159 1.06 -0.89 -6.76
N MET A 160 0.71 -1.67 -5.73
CA MET A 160 1.26 -3.02 -5.55
C MET A 160 0.72 -3.96 -6.64
N LEU A 161 1.35 -3.90 -7.79
CA LEU A 161 0.92 -4.54 -9.02
C LEU A 161 1.06 -6.08 -8.95
N ASN A 162 -0.02 -6.77 -9.36
CA ASN A 162 -0.08 -8.21 -9.49
C ASN A 162 0.03 -8.57 -11.00
N TYR A 163 1.27 -8.54 -11.50
CA TYR A 163 1.62 -8.59 -12.93
C TYR A 163 1.45 -9.96 -13.61
N ASP A 164 0.36 -10.65 -13.31
CA ASP A 164 -0.04 -11.82 -14.07
C ASP A 164 -0.81 -11.36 -15.32
N TYR A 165 -2.03 -11.85 -15.52
CA TYR A 165 -2.84 -11.57 -16.71
C TYR A 165 -3.45 -10.16 -16.77
N LEU A 166 -3.21 -9.30 -15.76
CA LEU A 166 -3.82 -7.96 -15.62
C LEU A 166 -2.85 -6.79 -15.83
N VAL A 167 -1.67 -7.04 -16.41
CA VAL A 167 -0.65 -5.99 -16.54
C VAL A 167 -1.10 -4.79 -17.39
N LEU A 168 -1.95 -5.00 -18.40
CA LEU A 168 -2.42 -3.91 -19.26
C LEU A 168 -3.34 -2.96 -18.47
N GLU A 169 -4.26 -3.55 -17.70
CA GLU A 169 -5.20 -2.84 -16.84
C GLU A 169 -4.47 -2.12 -15.71
N GLU A 170 -3.43 -2.73 -15.16
CA GLU A 170 -2.58 -2.12 -14.14
C GLU A 170 -1.74 -0.96 -14.69
N LEU A 171 -1.19 -1.08 -15.91
CA LEU A 171 -0.48 0.01 -16.56
C LEU A 171 -1.41 1.20 -16.83
N GLU A 172 -2.63 0.96 -17.30
CA GLU A 172 -3.61 2.02 -17.53
C GLU A 172 -3.97 2.74 -16.22
N PHE A 173 -4.19 1.99 -15.13
CA PHE A 173 -4.39 2.56 -13.80
C PHE A 173 -3.21 3.45 -13.36
N VAL A 174 -1.97 2.97 -13.49
CA VAL A 174 -0.79 3.76 -13.09
C VAL A 174 -0.67 5.00 -13.97
N ALA A 175 -0.87 4.88 -15.28
CA ALA A 175 -0.89 5.98 -16.23
C ALA A 175 -1.87 7.10 -15.80
N GLU A 176 -3.08 6.74 -15.36
CA GLU A 176 -4.09 7.70 -14.89
C GLU A 176 -3.74 8.36 -13.55
N THR A 177 -2.87 7.76 -12.74
CA THR A 177 -2.44 8.28 -11.44
C THR A 177 -1.11 9.03 -11.47
N GLN A 178 -0.41 9.06 -12.62
CA GLN A 178 0.93 9.65 -12.74
C GLN A 178 1.02 11.10 -12.29
N LYS A 179 0.00 11.92 -12.53
CA LYS A 179 -0.01 13.32 -12.06
C LYS A 179 0.15 13.45 -10.55
N TYR A 180 -0.39 12.49 -9.78
CA TYR A 180 -0.24 12.49 -8.32
C TYR A 180 1.17 12.05 -7.91
N PHE A 181 1.78 11.13 -8.66
CA PHE A 181 3.20 10.81 -8.47
C PHE A 181 4.09 12.03 -8.74
N VAL A 182 3.87 12.74 -9.84
CA VAL A 182 4.63 13.97 -10.18
C VAL A 182 4.52 14.99 -9.04
N TYR A 183 3.31 15.25 -8.55
CA TYR A 183 3.10 16.16 -7.41
C TYR A 183 3.89 15.76 -6.15
N VAL A 184 3.97 14.46 -5.85
CA VAL A 184 4.78 13.93 -4.73
C VAL A 184 6.26 14.08 -5.03
N MET A 185 6.70 13.79 -6.25
CA MET A 185 8.10 13.87 -6.67
C MET A 185 8.66 15.29 -6.63
N GLU A 186 7.83 16.30 -6.91
CA GLU A 186 8.17 17.72 -6.83
C GLU A 186 8.32 18.24 -5.39
N SER A 187 8.15 17.39 -4.37
CA SER A 187 8.37 17.75 -2.97
C SER A 187 9.83 18.05 -2.63
N ASN A 188 10.02 18.91 -1.62
CA ASN A 188 11.30 19.04 -0.90
C ASN A 188 11.45 17.98 0.22
N GLN A 189 10.47 17.09 0.41
CA GLN A 189 10.53 15.97 1.35
C GLN A 189 11.31 14.80 0.73
N GLU A 190 12.63 14.78 0.96
CA GLU A 190 13.60 13.84 0.36
C GLU A 190 13.30 12.33 0.48
N PRO A 191 12.67 11.79 1.54
CA PRO A 191 12.35 10.36 1.52
C PRO A 191 11.16 10.05 0.60
N VAL A 192 10.11 10.86 0.65
CA VAL A 192 8.82 10.59 -0.02
C VAL A 192 8.93 10.75 -1.52
N ASN A 193 9.62 11.80 -1.99
CA ASN A 193 9.81 12.05 -3.41
C ASN A 193 10.69 10.97 -4.08
N SER A 194 11.75 10.50 -3.42
CA SER A 194 12.61 9.42 -3.91
C SER A 194 11.83 8.11 -3.93
N GLN A 195 11.09 7.80 -2.88
CA GLN A 195 10.25 6.61 -2.81
C GLN A 195 9.18 6.57 -3.92
N ALA A 196 8.53 7.69 -4.22
CA ALA A 196 7.59 7.80 -5.34
C ALA A 196 8.28 7.57 -6.69
N THR A 197 9.48 8.15 -6.87
CA THR A 197 10.29 7.97 -8.08
C THR A 197 10.71 6.51 -8.26
N ASP A 198 11.23 5.90 -7.21
CA ASP A 198 11.74 4.52 -7.21
C ASP A 198 10.59 3.52 -7.45
N LEU A 199 9.40 3.81 -6.93
CA LEU A 199 8.20 3.01 -7.19
C LEU A 199 7.80 3.05 -8.68
N LEU A 200 7.75 4.22 -9.31
CA LEU A 200 7.45 4.30 -10.76
C LEU A 200 8.54 3.63 -11.62
N ILE A 201 9.81 3.76 -11.25
CA ILE A 201 10.92 3.04 -11.92
C ILE A 201 10.70 1.54 -11.80
N SER A 202 10.45 1.04 -10.58
CA SER A 202 10.21 -0.38 -10.33
C SER A 202 9.02 -0.92 -11.14
N ILE A 203 7.96 -0.12 -11.28
CA ILE A 203 6.80 -0.48 -12.11
C ILE A 203 7.21 -0.65 -13.58
N GLY A 204 7.94 0.33 -14.12
CA GLY A 204 8.38 0.27 -15.51
C GLY A 204 9.39 -0.86 -15.76
N ASP A 205 10.32 -1.10 -14.84
CA ASP A 205 11.32 -2.17 -14.96
C ASP A 205 10.65 -3.55 -14.94
N ARG A 206 9.78 -3.81 -13.96
CA ARG A 206 9.05 -5.07 -13.85
C ARG A 206 8.15 -5.33 -15.05
N THR A 207 7.56 -4.28 -15.63
CA THR A 207 6.75 -4.41 -16.84
C THR A 207 7.61 -4.69 -18.08
N TYR A 208 8.76 -4.01 -18.20
CA TYR A 208 9.72 -4.25 -19.28
C TYR A 208 10.26 -5.68 -19.27
N GLU A 209 10.50 -6.27 -18.09
CA GLU A 209 10.90 -7.67 -17.96
C GLU A 209 9.91 -8.66 -18.60
N LEU A 210 8.61 -8.33 -18.64
CA LEU A 210 7.61 -9.18 -19.30
C LEU A 210 7.84 -9.29 -20.81
N LEU A 211 8.47 -8.31 -21.44
CA LEU A 211 8.79 -8.34 -22.88
C LEU A 211 9.80 -9.47 -23.21
N ASN A 212 10.58 -9.89 -22.22
CA ASN A 212 11.59 -10.93 -22.36
C ASN A 212 11.14 -12.31 -21.84
N LYS A 213 9.88 -12.45 -21.39
CA LYS A 213 9.35 -13.74 -20.94
C LYS A 213 8.87 -14.57 -22.13
N ASP A 214 9.61 -15.62 -22.47
CA ASP A 214 9.28 -16.52 -23.59
C ASP A 214 7.94 -17.25 -23.43
N ALA A 215 7.46 -17.41 -22.20
CA ALA A 215 6.15 -17.98 -21.91
C ALA A 215 4.96 -17.11 -22.40
N LEU A 216 5.18 -15.83 -22.71
CA LEU A 216 4.15 -14.92 -23.17
C LEU A 216 4.10 -14.86 -24.71
N ASN A 217 2.88 -14.96 -25.26
CA ASN A 217 2.65 -14.79 -26.70
C ASN A 217 3.19 -13.43 -27.17
N ARG A 218 3.83 -13.40 -28.35
CA ARG A 218 4.37 -12.19 -29.00
C ARG A 218 3.34 -11.06 -29.12
N ASP A 219 2.09 -11.36 -29.46
CA ASP A 219 1.03 -10.35 -29.59
C ASP A 219 0.72 -9.69 -28.25
N PHE A 220 0.70 -10.47 -27.17
CA PHE A 220 0.50 -9.95 -25.82
C PHE A 220 1.69 -9.09 -25.39
N ARG A 221 2.93 -9.57 -25.61
CA ARG A 221 4.14 -8.79 -25.33
C ARG A 221 4.17 -7.47 -26.11
N ARG A 222 3.68 -7.46 -27.35
CA ARG A 222 3.53 -6.24 -28.14
C ARG A 222 2.56 -5.24 -27.50
N LYS A 223 1.38 -5.70 -27.04
CA LYS A 223 0.44 -4.84 -26.31
C LYS A 223 1.05 -4.27 -25.03
N VAL A 224 1.82 -5.08 -24.30
CA VAL A 224 2.53 -4.63 -23.09
C VAL A 224 3.58 -3.56 -23.45
N ALA A 225 4.34 -3.75 -24.53
CA ALA A 225 5.32 -2.79 -25.00
C ALA A 225 4.67 -1.45 -25.41
N GLU A 226 3.57 -1.51 -26.17
CA GLU A 226 2.80 -0.33 -26.58
C GLU A 226 2.21 0.42 -25.38
N SER A 227 1.63 -0.29 -24.42
CA SER A 227 1.07 0.28 -23.19
C SER A 227 2.16 0.87 -22.28
N LEU A 228 3.30 0.19 -22.13
CA LEU A 228 4.44 0.71 -21.36
C LEU A 228 5.02 1.97 -22.01
N LEU A 229 5.10 2.01 -23.34
CA LEU A 229 5.55 3.18 -24.07
C LEU A 229 4.60 4.37 -23.88
N ASP A 230 3.28 4.13 -23.90
CA ASP A 230 2.29 5.17 -23.61
C ASP A 230 2.44 5.67 -22.17
N PHE A 231 2.49 4.77 -21.17
CA PHE A 231 2.78 5.11 -19.77
C PHE A 231 4.00 6.03 -19.65
N LEU A 232 5.13 5.69 -20.27
CA LEU A 232 6.35 6.51 -20.20
C LEU A 232 6.17 7.91 -20.82
N ARG A 233 5.43 8.02 -21.92
CA ARG A 233 5.14 9.29 -22.61
C ARG A 233 4.11 10.14 -21.85
N ARG A 234 3.16 9.54 -21.16
CA ARG A 234 2.17 10.28 -20.36
C ARG A 234 2.84 11.07 -19.25
N PHE A 235 3.93 10.56 -18.68
CA PHE A 235 4.70 11.27 -17.65
C PHE A 235 5.19 12.63 -18.15
N ASP A 236 5.66 12.69 -19.39
CA ASP A 236 6.16 13.93 -20.01
C ASP A 236 5.07 15.00 -20.17
N ARG A 237 3.79 14.62 -20.14
CA ARG A 237 2.66 15.58 -20.16
C ARG A 237 2.37 16.18 -18.79
N TYR A 238 2.77 15.51 -17.71
CA TYR A 238 2.47 15.93 -16.34
C TYR A 238 3.61 16.68 -15.68
N LYS A 239 4.86 16.47 -16.11
CA LYS A 239 5.98 17.29 -15.63
C LYS A 239 5.73 18.75 -16.05
N ILE A 240 5.67 19.65 -15.07
CA ILE A 240 5.54 21.09 -15.33
C ILE A 240 6.94 21.61 -15.68
N ASP A 241 7.08 22.41 -16.75
CA ASP A 241 8.35 23.04 -17.16
C ASP A 241 8.84 24.13 -16.17
N ASP A 242 8.28 24.20 -14.96
CA ASP A 242 8.59 25.26 -14.01
C ASP A 242 9.91 24.97 -13.26
N LEU A 243 10.90 25.84 -13.51
CA LEU A 243 12.31 25.68 -13.17
C LEU A 243 12.62 25.73 -11.66
N ASN A 244 11.62 25.89 -10.79
CA ASN A 244 11.80 26.17 -9.36
C ASN A 244 11.44 24.99 -8.41
N LEU A 245 11.09 23.82 -8.93
CA LEU A 245 10.75 22.64 -8.11
C LEU A 245 11.96 21.73 -7.90
N ASN A 246 11.89 20.77 -6.97
CA ASN A 246 12.97 19.79 -6.75
C ASN A 246 13.12 18.91 -8.00
N LEU A 247 13.88 19.39 -8.98
CA LEU A 247 14.04 18.77 -10.28
C LEU A 247 14.79 17.45 -10.22
N LYS A 248 15.44 17.09 -9.10
CA LYS A 248 16.33 15.91 -9.07
C LYS A 248 15.57 14.59 -9.26
N THR A 249 14.46 14.39 -8.54
CA THR A 249 13.62 13.18 -8.62
C THR A 249 12.84 13.12 -9.93
N VAL A 250 12.25 14.24 -10.36
CA VAL A 250 11.57 14.35 -11.67
C VAL A 250 12.55 14.10 -12.81
N SER A 251 13.73 14.73 -12.79
CA SER A 251 14.80 14.51 -13.77
C SER A 251 15.29 13.07 -13.77
N LYS A 252 15.46 12.45 -12.59
CA LYS A 252 15.80 11.02 -12.47
C LYS A 252 14.80 10.14 -13.23
N PHE A 253 13.50 10.38 -13.05
CA PHE A 253 12.47 9.62 -13.79
C PHE A 253 12.44 9.97 -15.28
N SER A 254 12.63 11.23 -15.68
CA SER A 254 12.71 11.62 -17.09
C SER A 254 13.85 10.92 -17.83
N VAL A 255 15.06 10.90 -17.25
CA VAL A 255 16.22 10.17 -17.81
C VAL A 255 15.93 8.68 -17.94
N TYR A 256 15.31 8.09 -16.91
CA TYR A 256 14.85 6.70 -16.95
C TYR A 256 13.84 6.47 -18.09
N SER A 257 12.83 7.34 -18.20
CA SER A 257 11.77 7.27 -19.20
C SER A 257 12.34 7.31 -20.61
N GLU A 258 13.15 8.32 -20.94
CA GLU A 258 13.78 8.46 -22.26
C GLU A 258 14.59 7.22 -22.65
N LYS A 259 15.42 6.70 -21.72
CA LYS A 259 16.20 5.48 -21.95
C LYS A 259 15.30 4.28 -22.26
N LYS A 260 14.23 4.09 -21.48
CA LYS A 260 13.29 2.97 -21.68
C LYS A 260 12.46 3.11 -22.94
N GLN A 261 12.00 4.31 -23.28
CA GLN A 261 11.27 4.58 -24.51
C GLN A 261 12.09 4.16 -25.73
N LYS A 262 13.39 4.48 -25.76
CA LYS A 262 14.31 4.04 -26.82
C LYS A 262 14.38 2.51 -26.92
N LEU A 263 14.63 1.82 -25.80
CA LEU A 263 14.73 0.35 -25.77
C LEU A 263 13.43 -0.34 -26.23
N ILE A 264 12.28 0.16 -25.81
CA ILE A 264 10.97 -0.39 -26.19
C ILE A 264 10.70 -0.16 -27.68
N THR A 265 11.08 1.01 -28.19
CA THR A 265 10.92 1.34 -29.62
C THR A 265 11.78 0.42 -30.48
N GLU A 266 13.05 0.20 -30.11
CA GLU A 266 13.93 -0.76 -30.77
C GLU A 266 13.35 -2.18 -30.75
N TRP A 267 12.80 -2.61 -29.60
CA TRP A 267 12.15 -3.92 -29.45
C TRP A 267 10.92 -4.07 -30.36
N LEU A 268 10.09 -3.03 -30.49
CA LEU A 268 8.89 -3.05 -31.34
C LEU A 268 9.21 -3.15 -32.85
N HIS A 269 10.43 -2.81 -33.26
CA HIS A 269 10.88 -2.88 -34.65
C HIS A 269 11.53 -4.24 -35.04
N GLN A 270 11.71 -5.15 -34.07
CA GLN A 270 12.22 -6.52 -34.29
C GLN A 270 11.07 -7.52 -34.51
#